data_AF-L2FR44-F1
#
_entry.id   AF-L2FR44-F1
#
_cell.length_a   1.000
_cell.length_b   1.000
_cell.length_c   1.000
_cell.angle_alpha   90.00
_cell.angle_beta   90.00
_cell.angle_gamma   90.00
#
_symmetry.space_group_name_H-M   'P 1'
#
loop_
_entity.id
_entity.type
_entity.pdbx_description
1 polymer ?
#
loop_
_entity_poly.entity_id
_entity_poly.type
_entity_poly.pdbx_seq_one_letter_code
_entity_poly.pdbx_strand_id
1 'polypeptide(L)'
;MSDYTAAMISPETGAEVRSKISDFRTQNVSAYNPEGFESLETPGTSHLMVPETGVIMNNEMNDFSIPGSSNAFGYVPSPANYIRPGKRPLSSISPVIVEKPDGKLYFVIGAAPVALAEPRLHDQLSPNIINVEYSYDNSTISYLQSLGHNVTWVAPGSSSAQGVRLLENGTFEAAGEPRQKNSGGYAV
;
A
#
# COMPACT_ATOMS: atom_id res chain seq x y z
N MET A 1 -5.16 26.11 -3.68
CA MET A 1 -5.79 25.03 -2.87
C MET A 1 -6.98 24.55 -3.68
N SER A 2 -7.11 23.26 -3.96
CA SER A 2 -8.24 22.78 -4.78
C SER A 2 -9.54 22.95 -4.00
N ASP A 3 -10.65 23.09 -4.73
CA ASP A 3 -12.00 23.22 -4.12
C ASP A 3 -12.30 22.04 -3.19
N TYR A 4 -11.76 20.86 -3.51
CA TYR A 4 -11.83 19.68 -2.67
C TYR A 4 -11.07 19.84 -1.36
N THR A 5 -9.81 20.31 -1.38
CA THR A 5 -9.05 20.52 -0.13
C THR A 5 -9.72 21.59 0.73
N ALA A 6 -10.25 22.65 0.11
CA ALA A 6 -10.96 23.71 0.83
C ALA A 6 -12.24 23.18 1.50
N ALA A 7 -12.98 22.30 0.83
CA ALA A 7 -14.14 21.62 1.39
C ALA A 7 -13.75 20.68 2.56
N MET A 8 -12.68 19.90 2.41
CA MET A 8 -12.27 18.91 3.43
C MET A 8 -11.84 19.51 4.76
N ILE A 9 -11.25 20.72 4.76
CA ILE A 9 -10.86 21.42 5.98
C ILE A 9 -11.92 22.40 6.48
N SER A 10 -13.10 22.40 5.86
CA SER A 10 -14.16 23.33 6.21
C SER A 10 -14.71 23.04 7.60
N PRO A 11 -15.15 24.08 8.34
CA PRO A 11 -15.86 23.90 9.61
C PRO A 11 -17.08 22.99 9.48
N GLU A 12 -17.77 23.02 8.34
CA GLU A 12 -18.95 22.22 8.03
C GLU A 12 -18.61 20.72 7.98
N THR A 13 -17.58 20.34 7.23
CA THR A 13 -17.08 18.96 7.19
C THR A 13 -16.58 18.52 8.56
N GLY A 14 -15.89 19.40 9.29
CA GLY A 14 -15.44 19.12 10.65
C GLY A 14 -16.58 18.87 11.64
N ALA A 15 -17.70 19.57 11.51
CA ALA A 15 -18.89 19.36 12.34
C ALA A 15 -19.63 18.07 11.96
N GLU A 16 -19.71 17.77 10.67
CA GLU A 16 -20.34 16.55 10.16
C GLU A 16 -19.62 15.29 10.67
N VAL A 17 -18.28 15.23 10.56
CA VAL A 17 -17.47 14.11 11.07
C VAL A 17 -17.69 13.92 12.57
N ARG A 18 -17.71 15.03 13.34
CA ARG A 18 -17.89 14.98 14.80
C ARG A 18 -19.27 14.44 15.19
N SER A 19 -20.32 14.78 14.44
CA SER A 19 -21.68 14.33 14.73
C SER A 19 -21.90 12.81 14.54
N LYS A 20 -20.99 12.14 13.82
CA LYS A 20 -21.02 10.69 13.60
C LYS A 20 -20.30 9.90 14.71
N ILE A 21 -19.66 10.58 15.67
CA ILE A 21 -18.96 9.97 16.81
C ILE A 21 -19.94 9.85 17.99
N SER A 22 -20.02 8.67 18.60
CA SER A 22 -20.83 8.43 19.80
C SER A 22 -19.91 8.13 20.98
N ASP A 23 -20.14 8.82 22.10
CA ASP A 23 -19.35 8.64 23.33
C ASP A 23 -19.61 7.30 24.04
N PHE A 24 -20.65 6.56 23.64
CA PHE A 24 -21.16 5.41 24.38
C PHE A 24 -21.15 4.10 23.60
N ARG A 25 -20.90 4.13 22.28
CA ARG A 25 -20.81 2.91 21.46
C ARG A 25 -20.11 3.16 20.13
N THR A 26 -19.38 2.16 19.68
CA THR A 26 -18.91 2.06 18.29
C THR A 26 -20.09 1.77 17.36
N GLN A 27 -20.11 2.40 16.18
CA GLN A 27 -21.14 2.16 15.17
C GLN A 27 -20.71 1.04 14.21
N ASN A 28 -21.65 0.53 13.40
CA ASN A 28 -21.33 -0.40 12.32
C ASN A 28 -20.48 0.31 11.25
N VAL A 29 -19.62 -0.43 10.52
CA VAL A 29 -18.76 0.08 9.44
C VAL A 29 -19.56 0.89 8.41
N SER A 30 -20.77 0.45 8.09
CA SER A 30 -21.68 1.17 7.18
C SER A 30 -22.13 2.56 7.68
N ALA A 31 -22.02 2.85 8.97
CA ALA A 31 -22.34 4.17 9.54
C ALA A 31 -21.21 5.18 9.35
N TYR A 32 -19.97 4.70 9.12
CA TYR A 32 -18.82 5.54 8.82
C TYR A 32 -18.67 5.82 7.32
N ASN A 33 -19.57 5.25 6.48
CA ASN A 33 -19.57 5.28 5.01
C ASN A 33 -18.72 6.41 4.40
N PRO A 34 -17.44 6.16 4.10
CA PRO A 34 -16.58 7.15 3.51
C PRO A 34 -16.67 7.01 2.00
N GLU A 35 -17.59 7.72 1.36
CA GLU A 35 -17.42 8.01 -0.06
C GLU A 35 -16.16 8.88 -0.23
N GLY A 36 -15.00 8.23 -0.40
CA GLY A 36 -13.74 8.91 -0.74
C GLY A 36 -12.50 8.51 0.05
N PHE A 37 -12.59 7.64 1.08
CA PHE A 37 -11.40 7.08 1.73
C PHE A 37 -11.28 5.59 1.44
N GLU A 38 -10.23 5.23 0.73
CA GLU A 38 -9.87 3.83 0.49
C GLU A 38 -9.09 3.32 1.71
N SER A 39 -9.79 2.63 2.61
CA SER A 39 -9.15 1.65 3.48
C SER A 39 -9.15 0.34 2.71
N LEU A 40 -7.96 -0.21 2.41
CA LEU A 40 -7.86 -1.54 1.81
C LEU A 40 -8.61 -2.54 2.71
N GLU A 41 -9.26 -3.55 2.12
CA GLU A 41 -9.96 -4.63 2.84
C GLU A 41 -8.98 -5.64 3.50
N THR A 42 -7.87 -5.13 4.04
CA THR A 42 -7.11 -5.76 5.12
C THR A 42 -6.82 -4.65 6.11
N PRO A 43 -7.07 -4.83 7.42
CA PRO A 43 -7.32 -3.66 8.25
C PRO A 43 -6.10 -2.81 8.56
N GLY A 44 -4.87 -3.30 8.29
CA GLY A 44 -3.60 -2.58 8.56
C GLY A 44 -3.46 -2.04 10.00
N THR A 45 -4.39 -2.40 10.87
CA THR A 45 -4.70 -1.82 12.16
C THR A 45 -5.47 -2.87 12.97
N SER A 46 -5.50 -2.71 14.29
CA SER A 46 -6.22 -3.60 15.20
C SER A 46 -7.72 -3.31 15.30
N HIS A 47 -8.23 -2.31 14.57
CA HIS A 47 -9.56 -1.72 14.79
C HIS A 47 -9.79 -1.16 16.20
N LEU A 48 -8.71 -0.90 16.96
CA LEU A 48 -8.78 -0.28 18.27
C LEU A 48 -8.26 1.16 18.20
N MET A 49 -8.94 2.08 18.87
CA MET A 49 -8.52 3.48 19.03
C MET A 49 -8.41 3.79 20.52
N VAL A 50 -7.36 4.51 20.91
CA VAL A 50 -7.22 5.10 22.24
C VAL A 50 -8.14 6.33 22.32
N PRO A 51 -9.23 6.32 23.11
CA PRO A 51 -10.26 7.37 23.08
C PRO A 51 -9.73 8.76 23.41
N GLU A 52 -8.78 8.85 24.34
CA GLU A 52 -8.24 10.13 24.83
C GLU A 52 -7.33 10.82 23.83
N THR A 53 -6.70 10.05 22.93
CA THR A 53 -5.69 10.55 22.00
C THR A 53 -6.09 10.43 20.54
N GLY A 54 -7.12 9.63 20.23
CA GLY A 54 -7.52 9.30 18.87
C GLY A 54 -6.56 8.36 18.14
N VAL A 55 -5.52 7.85 18.81
CA VAL A 55 -4.51 6.98 18.19
C VAL A 55 -5.10 5.61 17.87
N ILE A 56 -5.08 5.23 16.59
CA ILE A 56 -5.45 3.90 16.14
C ILE A 56 -4.27 2.96 16.34
N MET A 57 -4.51 1.85 17.04
CA MET A 57 -3.48 0.87 17.40
C MET A 57 -3.21 -0.08 16.24
N ASN A 58 -1.94 -0.39 15.98
CA ASN A 58 -1.53 -1.36 14.97
C ASN A 58 -1.95 -2.80 15.33
N ASN A 59 -1.91 -3.69 14.35
CA ASN A 59 -2.00 -5.15 14.52
C ASN A 59 -0.72 -5.87 14.07
N GLU A 60 0.45 -5.22 14.19
CA GLU A 60 1.74 -5.67 13.65
C GLU A 60 2.18 -7.05 14.16
N MET A 61 1.63 -7.47 15.31
CA MET A 61 1.86 -8.83 15.84
C MET A 61 1.44 -9.94 14.86
N ASN A 62 0.56 -9.65 13.90
CA ASN A 62 0.14 -10.56 12.84
C ASN A 62 1.26 -10.88 11.83
N ASP A 63 2.31 -10.07 11.77
CA ASP A 63 3.44 -10.28 10.86
C ASP A 63 4.47 -11.28 11.39
N PHE A 64 4.36 -11.70 12.65
CA PHE A 64 5.11 -12.84 13.16
C PHE A 64 4.56 -14.17 12.62
N SER A 65 5.46 -15.14 12.42
CA SER A 65 5.06 -16.52 12.19
C SER A 65 4.54 -17.17 13.49
N ILE A 66 3.47 -17.95 13.36
CA ILE A 66 2.91 -18.76 14.45
C ILE A 66 3.20 -20.24 14.13
N PRO A 67 3.82 -21.01 15.03
CA PRO A 67 4.08 -22.43 14.78
C PRO A 67 2.80 -23.19 14.38
N GLY A 68 2.84 -23.91 13.27
CA GLY A 68 1.71 -24.71 12.79
C GLY A 68 0.59 -23.92 12.09
N SER A 69 0.76 -22.63 11.83
CA SER A 69 -0.23 -21.79 11.14
C SER A 69 0.43 -20.87 10.10
N SER A 70 -0.16 -20.80 8.90
CA SER A 70 0.21 -19.81 7.88
C SER A 70 -0.47 -18.47 8.18
N ASN A 71 0.19 -17.35 7.90
CA ASN A 71 -0.41 -16.02 8.11
C ASN A 71 -1.39 -15.62 6.98
N ALA A 72 -2.02 -14.44 7.12
CA ALA A 72 -3.02 -13.91 6.18
C ALA A 72 -2.52 -13.76 4.72
N PHE A 73 -1.20 -13.74 4.51
CA PHE A 73 -0.56 -13.60 3.20
C PHE A 73 -0.03 -14.94 2.64
N GLY A 74 -0.30 -16.07 3.33
CA GLY A 74 0.10 -17.40 2.87
C GLY A 74 1.56 -17.78 3.17
N TYR A 75 2.28 -16.99 3.98
CA TYR A 75 3.65 -17.35 4.35
C TYR A 75 3.67 -18.59 5.26
N VAL A 76 4.51 -19.57 4.88
CA VAL A 76 4.81 -20.75 5.69
C VAL A 76 5.52 -20.30 6.98
N PRO A 77 5.15 -20.85 8.15
CA PRO A 77 5.72 -20.41 9.42
C PRO A 77 7.24 -20.61 9.45
N SER A 78 7.97 -19.51 9.70
CA SER A 78 9.42 -19.52 9.81
C SER A 78 9.86 -19.35 11.27
N PRO A 79 10.64 -20.29 11.84
CA PRO A 79 11.17 -20.15 13.20
C PRO A 79 11.99 -18.88 13.43
N ALA A 80 12.63 -18.37 12.37
CA ALA A 80 13.35 -17.11 12.40
C ALA A 80 12.42 -15.92 12.69
N ASN A 81 11.14 -16.03 12.37
CA ASN A 81 10.12 -14.99 12.56
C ASN A 81 9.08 -15.35 13.64
N TYR A 82 9.40 -16.23 14.61
CA TYR A 82 8.51 -16.47 15.75
C TYR A 82 8.50 -15.33 16.76
N ILE A 83 7.37 -15.15 17.44
CA ILE A 83 7.12 -14.15 18.49
C ILE A 83 8.11 -14.35 19.65
N ARG A 84 8.75 -13.26 20.09
CA ARG A 84 9.54 -13.18 21.32
C ARG A 84 9.42 -11.79 21.94
N PRO A 85 9.48 -11.63 23.27
CA PRO A 85 9.49 -10.32 23.90
C PRO A 85 10.59 -9.41 23.32
N GLY A 86 10.23 -8.17 22.97
CA GLY A 86 11.15 -7.17 22.42
C GLY A 86 11.62 -7.41 20.99
N LYS A 87 11.22 -8.50 20.34
CA LYS A 87 11.56 -8.78 18.94
C LYS A 87 10.67 -7.95 18.00
N ARG A 88 11.19 -7.61 16.82
CA ARG A 88 10.43 -7.00 15.72
C ARG A 88 10.00 -8.08 14.70
N PRO A 89 8.77 -8.02 14.18
CA PRO A 89 8.34 -8.93 13.12
C PRO A 89 9.07 -8.63 11.80
N LEU A 90 9.13 -9.63 10.93
CA LEU A 90 9.56 -9.44 9.54
C LEU A 90 8.54 -8.57 8.81
N SER A 91 9.01 -7.68 7.94
CA SER A 91 8.18 -6.82 7.10
C SER A 91 8.56 -6.97 5.63
N SER A 92 7.59 -6.79 4.74
CA SER A 92 7.82 -6.70 3.29
C SER A 92 8.10 -5.26 2.82
N ILE A 93 8.07 -4.28 3.73
CA ILE A 93 8.37 -2.87 3.41
C ILE A 93 9.82 -2.76 2.93
N SER A 94 9.98 -2.26 1.71
CA SER A 94 11.28 -2.15 1.05
C SER A 94 11.49 -0.73 0.54
N PRO A 95 11.83 0.27 1.38
CA PRO A 95 12.18 1.60 0.90
C PRO A 95 13.53 1.54 0.17
N VAL A 96 13.61 2.09 -1.05
CA VAL A 96 14.82 2.05 -1.87
C VAL A 96 15.20 3.44 -2.38
N ILE A 97 16.48 3.75 -2.24
CA ILE A 97 17.17 4.88 -2.86
C ILE A 97 18.15 4.29 -3.87
N VAL A 98 18.12 4.80 -5.10
CA VAL A 98 19.04 4.39 -6.16
C VAL A 98 19.94 5.56 -6.50
N GLU A 99 21.23 5.30 -6.51
CA GLU A 99 22.28 6.23 -6.91
C GLU A 99 22.95 5.75 -8.18
N LYS A 100 23.47 6.71 -8.95
CA LYS A 100 24.39 6.43 -10.06
C LYS A 100 25.77 6.06 -9.49
N PRO A 101 26.67 5.48 -10.31
CA PRO A 101 28.03 5.15 -9.87
C PRO A 101 28.85 6.35 -9.35
N ASP A 102 28.48 7.58 -9.72
CA ASP A 102 29.10 8.82 -9.25
C ASP A 102 28.51 9.33 -7.91
N GLY A 103 27.64 8.55 -7.26
CA GLY A 103 27.00 8.89 -5.98
C GLY A 103 25.85 9.89 -6.10
N LYS A 104 25.46 10.28 -7.32
CA LYS A 104 24.30 11.16 -7.49
C LYS A 104 23.01 10.35 -7.38
N LEU A 105 22.04 10.90 -6.66
CA LEU A 105 20.69 10.38 -6.62
C LEU A 105 20.16 10.19 -8.05
N TYR A 106 19.63 9.00 -8.30
CA TYR A 106 18.90 8.70 -9.51
C TYR A 106 17.39 8.72 -9.23
N PHE A 107 16.91 7.87 -8.31
CA PHE A 107 15.52 7.90 -7.86
C PHE A 107 15.29 7.29 -6.47
N VAL A 108 14.16 7.64 -5.85
CA VAL A 108 13.58 7.02 -4.65
C VAL A 108 12.21 6.44 -5.05
N ILE A 109 11.94 5.19 -4.67
CA ILE A 109 11.00 4.24 -5.33
C ILE A 109 9.88 4.83 -6.19
N GLY A 110 9.85 4.50 -7.48
CA GLY A 110 8.70 4.73 -8.37
C GLY A 110 8.56 6.17 -8.86
N ALA A 111 9.53 6.66 -9.63
CA ALA A 111 9.71 8.10 -9.80
C ALA A 111 9.20 8.71 -11.10
N ALA A 112 9.04 7.90 -12.15
CA ALA A 112 8.49 8.40 -13.41
C ALA A 112 6.99 8.06 -13.46
N PRO A 113 6.10 9.01 -13.78
CA PRO A 113 4.67 8.73 -13.94
C PRO A 113 4.39 7.57 -14.88
N VAL A 114 5.18 7.46 -15.96
CA VAL A 114 5.09 6.33 -16.90
C VAL A 114 5.44 5.00 -16.24
N ALA A 115 6.52 4.94 -15.45
CA ALA A 115 6.92 3.70 -14.77
C ALA A 115 5.92 3.29 -13.67
N LEU A 116 5.32 4.27 -12.99
CA LEU A 116 4.25 3.99 -12.04
C LEU A 116 2.98 3.45 -12.72
N ALA A 117 2.67 3.95 -13.92
CA ALA A 117 1.49 3.56 -14.69
C ALA A 117 1.61 2.18 -15.36
N GLU A 118 2.83 1.67 -15.57
CA GLU A 118 3.03 0.33 -16.13
C GLU A 118 2.32 -0.76 -15.32
N PRO A 119 1.74 -1.77 -15.99
CA PRO A 119 1.06 -2.88 -15.33
C PRO A 119 2.06 -3.74 -14.53
N ARG A 120 1.57 -4.38 -13.45
CA ARG A 120 2.40 -5.15 -12.51
C ARG A 120 2.06 -6.63 -12.52
N LEU A 121 3.07 -7.43 -12.21
CA LEU A 121 2.95 -8.85 -11.91
C LEU A 121 3.53 -9.15 -10.52
N HIS A 122 3.04 -10.21 -9.88
CA HIS A 122 3.51 -10.64 -8.56
C HIS A 122 3.49 -12.17 -8.45
N ASP A 123 4.59 -12.74 -7.98
CA ASP A 123 4.74 -14.14 -7.58
C ASP A 123 5.54 -14.16 -6.27
N GLN A 124 5.08 -14.96 -5.30
CA GLN A 124 5.71 -15.10 -3.98
C GLN A 124 6.06 -16.56 -3.65
N LEU A 125 6.24 -17.40 -4.68
CA LEU A 125 6.49 -18.85 -4.64
C LEU A 125 5.31 -19.69 -4.13
N SER A 126 4.73 -19.34 -2.99
CA SER A 126 3.59 -20.02 -2.38
C SER A 126 2.49 -19.01 -2.02
N PRO A 127 1.25 -19.15 -2.54
CA PRO A 127 0.81 -20.17 -3.50
C PRO A 127 1.56 -20.05 -4.85
N ASN A 128 1.69 -21.18 -5.57
CA ASN A 128 2.40 -21.26 -6.85
C ASN A 128 1.53 -20.69 -7.99
N ILE A 129 1.33 -19.36 -7.98
CA ILE A 129 0.48 -18.61 -8.90
C ILE A 129 1.17 -17.27 -9.18
N ILE A 130 1.20 -16.86 -10.45
CA ILE A 130 1.54 -15.48 -10.84
C ILE A 130 0.25 -14.68 -10.93
N ASN A 131 0.17 -13.58 -10.18
CA ASN A 131 -0.90 -12.59 -10.32
C ASN A 131 -0.46 -11.50 -11.29
N VAL A 132 -1.31 -11.15 -12.26
CA VAL A 132 -1.01 -10.15 -13.30
C VAL A 132 -2.15 -9.15 -13.42
N GLU A 133 -1.84 -7.85 -13.48
CA GLU A 133 -2.87 -6.82 -13.68
C GLU A 133 -3.50 -6.92 -15.07
N TYR A 134 -4.79 -6.59 -15.21
CA TYR A 134 -5.54 -6.74 -16.48
C TYR A 134 -4.92 -6.07 -17.72
N SER A 135 -4.14 -5.01 -17.54
CA SER A 135 -3.49 -4.29 -18.64
C SER A 135 -2.11 -4.84 -19.02
N TYR A 136 -1.64 -5.93 -18.40
CA TYR A 136 -0.37 -6.55 -18.75
C TYR A 136 -0.38 -7.10 -20.19
N ASP A 137 0.76 -7.07 -20.87
CA ASP A 137 0.89 -7.54 -22.25
C ASP A 137 0.58 -9.04 -22.40
N ASN A 138 -0.42 -9.36 -23.23
CA ASN A 138 -0.89 -10.74 -23.46
C ASN A 138 0.16 -11.64 -24.11
N SER A 139 1.07 -11.10 -24.93
CA SER A 139 2.09 -11.93 -25.60
C SER A 139 3.09 -12.49 -24.59
N THR A 140 3.48 -11.67 -23.61
CA THR A 140 4.32 -12.06 -22.48
C THR A 140 3.63 -13.10 -21.61
N ILE A 141 2.34 -12.91 -21.29
CA ILE A 141 1.59 -13.86 -20.48
C ILE A 141 1.42 -15.21 -21.20
N SER A 142 1.16 -15.19 -22.51
CA SER A 142 1.08 -16.41 -23.32
C SER A 142 2.39 -17.18 -23.30
N TYR A 143 3.52 -16.48 -23.36
CA TYR A 143 4.84 -17.08 -23.23
C TYR A 143 5.05 -17.71 -21.85
N LEU A 144 4.72 -17.01 -20.76
CA LEU A 144 4.81 -17.57 -19.39
C LEU A 144 3.93 -18.81 -19.22
N GLN A 145 2.71 -18.79 -19.74
CA GLN A 145 1.83 -19.97 -19.73
C GLN A 145 2.42 -21.14 -20.53
N SER A 146 3.09 -20.86 -21.66
CA SER A 146 3.78 -21.89 -22.45
C SER A 146 4.94 -22.55 -21.70
N LEU A 147 5.54 -21.84 -20.73
CA LEU A 147 6.56 -22.37 -19.82
C LEU A 147 5.96 -23.14 -18.62
N GLY A 148 4.63 -23.20 -18.51
CA GLY A 148 3.92 -23.93 -17.44
C GLY A 148 3.56 -23.08 -16.22
N HIS A 149 3.71 -21.75 -16.28
CA HIS A 149 3.28 -20.88 -15.18
C HIS A 149 1.77 -20.83 -15.05
N ASN A 150 1.27 -20.95 -13.83
CA ASN A 150 -0.13 -20.78 -13.50
C ASN A 150 -0.43 -19.29 -13.27
N VAL A 151 -1.13 -18.65 -14.21
CA VAL A 151 -1.36 -17.20 -14.21
C VAL A 151 -2.81 -16.89 -13.87
N THR A 152 -3.01 -15.94 -12.95
CA THR A 152 -4.32 -15.38 -12.59
C THR A 152 -4.32 -13.88 -12.84
N TRP A 153 -5.34 -13.40 -13.54
CA TRP A 153 -5.51 -11.97 -13.80
C TRP A 153 -6.22 -11.29 -12.63
N VAL A 154 -5.74 -10.12 -12.23
CA VAL A 154 -6.27 -9.35 -11.10
C VAL A 154 -6.52 -7.89 -11.49
N ALA A 155 -7.42 -7.24 -10.75
CA ALA A 155 -7.62 -5.80 -10.87
C ALA A 155 -6.36 -5.04 -10.44
N PRO A 156 -6.06 -3.89 -11.05
CA PRO A 156 -4.96 -3.05 -10.60
C PRO A 156 -5.22 -2.53 -9.17
N GLY A 157 -4.15 -2.31 -8.41
CA GLY A 157 -4.23 -1.70 -7.07
C GLY A 157 -3.80 -2.60 -5.93
N SER A 158 -3.24 -3.79 -6.21
CA SER A 158 -2.69 -4.68 -5.18
C SER A 158 -1.37 -4.16 -4.55
N SER A 159 -0.81 -3.09 -5.11
CA SER A 159 0.38 -2.40 -4.59
C SER A 159 0.29 -0.91 -4.91
N SER A 160 1.01 -0.10 -4.14
CA SER A 160 1.19 1.33 -4.39
C SER A 160 2.67 1.69 -4.35
N ALA A 161 3.08 2.62 -5.23
CA ALA A 161 4.41 3.18 -5.24
C ALA A 161 4.36 4.71 -5.43
N GLN A 162 5.21 5.41 -4.70
CA GLN A 162 5.28 6.87 -4.64
C GLN A 162 6.75 7.25 -4.75
N GLY A 163 7.12 8.10 -5.71
CA GLY A 163 8.54 8.32 -5.97
C GLY A 163 8.94 9.66 -6.48
N VAL A 164 10.26 9.85 -6.43
CA VAL A 164 10.96 11.08 -6.79
C VAL A 164 12.23 10.71 -7.56
N ARG A 165 12.50 11.39 -8.69
CA ARG A 165 13.77 11.25 -9.44
C ARG A 165 14.45 12.58 -9.63
N LEU A 166 15.77 12.54 -9.68
CA LEU A 166 16.60 13.66 -10.09
C LEU A 166 16.74 13.66 -11.61
N LEU A 167 16.31 14.75 -12.26
CA LEU A 167 16.44 14.96 -13.70
C LEU A 167 17.86 15.47 -14.04
N GLU A 168 18.24 15.36 -15.32
CA GLU A 168 19.57 15.76 -15.78
C GLU A 168 19.84 17.27 -15.62
N ASN A 169 18.79 18.09 -15.66
CA ASN A 169 18.85 19.52 -15.40
C ASN A 169 18.98 19.88 -13.91
N GLY A 170 19.06 18.89 -13.02
CA GLY A 170 19.20 19.07 -11.57
C GLY A 170 17.89 19.30 -10.82
N THR A 171 16.73 19.30 -11.50
CA THR A 171 15.42 19.43 -10.84
C THR A 171 14.85 18.07 -10.46
N PHE A 172 13.87 18.07 -9.56
CA PHE A 172 13.16 16.85 -9.19
C PHE A 172 11.87 16.67 -10.00
N GLU A 173 11.56 15.42 -10.33
CA GLU A 173 10.23 15.02 -10.75
C GLU A 173 9.66 14.09 -9.66
N ALA A 174 8.46 14.39 -9.19
CA ALA A 174 7.74 13.58 -8.23
C ALA A 174 6.47 13.03 -8.88
N ALA A 175 6.15 11.77 -8.60
CA ALA A 175 5.01 11.09 -9.16
C ALA A 175 4.27 10.30 -8.07
N GLY A 176 2.94 10.35 -8.14
CA GLY A 176 2.10 9.55 -7.25
C GLY A 176 1.52 8.32 -7.94
N GLU A 177 1.22 7.28 -7.15
CA GLU A 177 0.55 6.06 -7.62
C GLU A 177 -0.77 6.39 -8.34
N PRO A 178 -0.92 6.09 -9.65
CA PRO A 178 -2.17 6.36 -10.37
C PRO A 178 -3.33 5.45 -9.94
N ARG A 179 -3.04 4.29 -9.34
CA ARG A 179 -4.07 3.37 -8.81
C ARG A 179 -4.68 3.83 -7.49
N GLN A 180 -3.99 4.71 -6.75
CA GLN A 180 -4.40 5.18 -5.44
C GLN A 180 -5.17 6.49 -5.56
N LYS A 181 -6.41 6.52 -5.05
CA LYS A 181 -7.20 7.76 -5.02
C LYS A 181 -6.49 8.81 -4.15
N ASN A 182 -6.57 10.08 -4.55
CA ASN A 182 -5.94 11.21 -3.87
C ASN A 182 -4.40 11.12 -3.73
N SER A 183 -3.77 10.34 -4.59
CA SER A 183 -2.32 10.27 -4.71
C SER A 183 -1.77 11.39 -5.59
N GLY A 184 -0.60 11.93 -5.24
CA GLY A 184 0.04 13.00 -6.00
C GLY A 184 1.52 13.13 -5.66
N GLY A 185 2.31 13.59 -6.64
CA GLY A 185 3.70 13.96 -6.46
C GLY A 185 3.88 15.46 -6.67
N TYR A 186 4.70 16.10 -5.83
CA TYR A 186 5.07 17.50 -5.97
C TYR A 186 6.57 17.68 -5.71
N ALA A 187 7.22 18.48 -6.55
CA ALA A 187 8.62 18.85 -6.45
C ALA A 187 8.74 20.37 -6.61
N VAL A 188 9.64 20.99 -5.84
CA VAL A 188 9.96 22.42 -5.85
C VAL A 188 11.32 22.69 -6.50
#